data_AF-A0A8S2S4L7-F1
#
_entry.id   AF-A0A8S2S4L7-F1
#
_cell.length_a   1.000
_cell.length_b   1.000
_cell.length_c   1.000
_cell.angle_alpha   90.00
_cell.angle_beta   90.00
_cell.angle_gamma   90.00
#
_symmetry.space_group_name_H-M   'P 1'
#
loop_
_entity.id
_entity.type
_entity.pdbx_description
1 polymer ?
#
loop_
_entity_poly.entity_id
_entity_poly.type
_entity_poly.pdbx_seq_one_letter_code
_entity_poly.pdbx_strand_id
1 'polypeptide(L)' 'GKRGGGGGSNSGSGGKDTIDLTDSDFQSTVLDSDDAWLVEFSKYFILKAL' A
#
# COMPACT_ATOMS: atom_id res chain seq x y z
N GLY A 1 1.51 8.58 -47.78
CA GLY A 1 1.73 9.56 -46.69
C GLY A 1 2.29 8.84 -45.48
N LYS A 2 3.39 9.34 -44.91
CA LYS A 2 3.92 8.88 -43.62
C LYS A 2 3.00 9.34 -42.49
N ARG A 3 2.66 8.43 -41.56
CA ARG A 3 2.85 8.59 -40.11
C ARG A 3 2.14 7.43 -39.40
N GLY A 4 2.94 6.51 -38.87
CA GLY A 4 2.49 5.59 -37.84
C GLY A 4 2.21 6.35 -36.54
N GLY A 5 1.23 5.87 -35.80
CA GLY A 5 1.15 5.97 -34.35
C GLY A 5 0.87 4.54 -33.90
N GLY A 6 1.79 3.85 -33.22
CA GLY A 6 2.43 4.32 -31.99
C GLY A 6 1.53 3.82 -30.86
N GLY A 7 1.78 2.59 -30.42
CA GLY A 7 1.00 1.90 -29.40
C GLY A 7 0.91 2.70 -28.11
N GLY A 8 -0.31 2.93 -27.66
CA GLY A 8 -0.61 3.38 -26.30
C GLY A 8 -1.00 2.17 -25.48
N SER A 9 0.00 1.42 -25.00
CA SER A 9 -0.21 0.44 -23.94
C SER A 9 -0.48 1.22 -22.66
N ASN A 10 -1.75 1.44 -22.33
CA ASN A 10 -2.10 2.07 -21.06
C ASN A 10 -1.79 1.09 -19.93
N SER A 11 -0.64 1.35 -19.33
CA SER A 11 -0.16 0.89 -18.03
C SER A 11 -1.26 0.96 -16.98
N GLY A 12 -1.52 -0.17 -16.34
CA GLY A 12 -2.40 -0.26 -15.18
C GLY A 12 -2.19 -1.60 -14.52
N SER A 13 -0.95 -1.88 -14.11
CA SER A 13 -0.69 -2.96 -13.18
C SER A 13 -1.37 -2.56 -11.86
N GLY A 14 -2.64 -2.93 -11.71
CA GLY A 14 -3.43 -2.77 -10.49
C GLY A 14 -2.95 -3.73 -9.40
N GLY A 15 -1.65 -3.71 -9.13
CA GLY A 15 -1.07 -4.28 -7.93
C GLY A 15 -1.54 -3.42 -6.76
N LYS A 16 -2.17 -4.06 -5.78
CA LYS A 16 -2.47 -3.42 -4.51
C LYS A 16 -1.14 -2.93 -3.94
N ASP A 17 -0.94 -1.62 -3.90
CA ASP A 17 0.25 -1.01 -3.30
C ASP A 17 0.04 -0.94 -1.79
N THR A 18 0.03 -2.11 -1.17
CA THR A 18 -0.03 -2.26 0.29
C THR A 18 1.37 -2.50 0.80
N ILE A 19 1.73 -1.79 1.87
CA ILE A 19 2.99 -1.98 2.59
C ILE A 19 2.71 -2.68 3.91
N ASP A 20 3.58 -3.63 4.28
CA ASP A 20 3.55 -4.25 5.60
C ASP A 20 4.27 -3.32 6.59
N LEU A 21 3.56 -2.93 7.65
CA LEU A 21 4.11 -2.08 8.69
C LEU A 21 4.60 -2.93 9.85
N THR A 22 5.78 -2.57 10.35
CA THR A 22 6.31 -3.06 11.63
C THR A 22 6.10 -2.00 12.70
N ASP A 23 6.22 -2.41 13.97
CA ASP A 23 6.11 -1.48 15.10
C ASP A 23 7.15 -0.34 15.03
N SER A 24 8.32 -0.58 14.45
CA SER A 24 9.38 0.45 14.32
C SER A 24 9.08 1.51 13.27
N ASP A 25 8.28 1.18 12.26
CA ASP A 25 8.03 2.06 11.11
C ASP A 25 6.63 2.67 11.12
N PHE A 26 5.73 2.17 11.97
CA PHE A 26 4.35 2.64 12.05
C PHE A 26 4.25 4.13 12.39
N GLN A 27 5.09 4.60 13.32
CA GLN A 27 5.02 5.98 13.77
C GLN A 27 5.36 6.98 12.65
N SER A 28 6.52 6.79 12.01
CA SER A 28 6.96 7.69 10.94
C SER A 28 6.14 7.57 9.66
N THR A 29 5.61 6.38 9.37
CA THR A 29 4.90 6.13 8.11
C THR A 29 3.42 6.53 8.17
N VAL A 30 2.77 6.37 9.34
CA VAL A 30 1.32 6.59 9.48
C VAL A 30 1.01 7.77 10.38
N LEU A 31 1.55 7.79 11.60
CA LEU A 31 1.15 8.78 12.60
C LEU A 31 1.69 10.19 12.30
N ASP A 32 2.91 10.26 11.80
CA ASP A 32 3.58 11.53 11.44
C ASP A 32 3.35 11.92 9.97
N SER A 33 2.48 11.19 9.25
CA SER A 33 2.17 11.44 7.84
C SER A 33 1.10 12.52 7.68
N ASP A 34 1.27 13.38 6.66
CA ASP A 34 0.23 14.32 6.23
C ASP A 34 -0.87 13.65 5.37
N ASP A 35 -0.68 12.39 4.99
CA ASP A 35 -1.60 11.63 4.13
C ASP A 35 -2.55 10.73 4.94
N ALA A 36 -3.68 10.37 4.32
CA ALA A 36 -4.66 9.48 4.92
C ALA A 36 -4.31 8.00 4.67
N TRP A 37 -4.25 7.21 5.75
CA TRP A 37 -3.91 5.78 5.70
C TRP A 37 -5.09 4.89 6.09
N LEU A 38 -5.30 3.79 5.34
CA LEU A 38 -6.16 2.68 5.73
C LEU A 38 -5.28 1.55 6.25
N VAL A 39 -5.28 1.35 7.57
CA VAL A 39 -4.46 0.33 8.23
C VAL A 39 -5.29 -0.90 8.56
N GLU A 40 -4.83 -2.07 8.13
CA GLU A 40 -5.38 -3.37 8.52
C GLU A 40 -4.49 -4.01 9.60
N PHE A 41 -5.05 -4.22 10.80
CA PHE A 41 -4.36 -4.93 11.86
C PHE A 41 -4.47 -6.44 11.64
N SER A 42 -3.40 -7.01 11.08
CA SER A 42 -3.27 -8.45 10.92
C SER A 42 -2.89 -9.09 12.25
N LYS A 43 -3.82 -9.88 12.80
CA LYS A 43 -3.66 -10.80 13.96
C LYS A 43 -3.85 -10.18 15.35
N TYR A 44 -5.02 -10.46 15.92
CA TYR A 44 -5.23 -10.39 17.36
C TYR A 44 -4.55 -11.58 18.02
N PHE A 45 -3.40 -11.38 18.69
CA PHE A 45 -2.92 -12.38 19.63
C PHE A 45 -3.73 -12.25 20.92
N ILE A 46 -4.86 -12.96 20.97
CA ILE A 46 -5.52 -13.21 22.24
C ILE A 46 -4.59 -14.14 23.00
N LEU A 47 -3.81 -13.58 23.93
CA LEU A 47 -3.39 -14.35 25.10
C LEU A 47 -4.70 -14.75 25.79
N LYS A 48 -5.17 -15.97 25.56
CA LYS A 48 -6.14 -16.55 26.48
C LYS A 48 -5.40 -16.68 27.80
N ALA A 49 -5.55 -15.69 28.66
CA ALA A 49 -5.23 -15.80 30.07
C ALA A 49 -6.30 -16.66 30.72
N LEU A 50 -6.26 -17.98 30.49
CA LEU A 50 -6.92 -19.04 31.26
C LEU A 50 -6.15 -20.35 31.08
#